data_AF-A0A7L1ESW3-F1
#
_entry.id   AF-A0A7L1ESW3-F1
#
_cell.length_a   1.000
_cell.length_b   1.000
_cell.length_c   1.000
_cell.angle_alpha   90.00
_cell.angle_beta   90.00
_cell.angle_gamma   90.00
#
_symmetry.space_group_name_H-M   'P 1'
#
loop_
_entity.id
_entity.type
_entity.pdbx_description
1 polymer ?
#
loop_
_entity_poly.entity_id
_entity_poly.type
_entity_poly.pdbx_seq_one_letter_code
_entity_poly.pdbx_strand_id
1 'polypeptide(L)'
;ESRPHRDVLHSDNIRLVPVAELRGLRVGPKLFQYVLKVLVQSVQLLYTLLRIDQPSYILLQQNPPGLPSIAVAWVAGLWWGSKLIIDWHNYGYTIMSLSHGRSHPLVLIAEWYEKLFGRLSDYNLCVTDAMKKDLWVNFKIKAVTLYDKPASYFKETPLDLQHSLYMKLAKDYEPFRPRYYRAVSAAADRSAFTERDSSSGTVLRARARPALLISSTSWTDLSALTSVLSSPDYERFIKEGAKLPALVCVITGKGPLKDYYNGLIQKLDLKHVQICTPWLEAEDYPLLLGSADLGVCLHKSSSGLDLPMKVVDMFGCCLPVCAIHFECLHELVKHNENGLIFRDSQELAEQLKMLFLDFPSLEGKLHRFRENLRASRQLRWDQSWDQVVLPLLGNKE
;
A
#
# COMPACT_ATOMS: atom_id res chain seq x y z
N GLU A 1 16.55 8.58 -6.82
CA GLU A 1 16.18 9.07 -5.47
C GLU A 1 14.79 9.67 -5.55
N SER A 2 13.88 9.27 -4.67
CA SER A 2 12.53 9.85 -4.60
C SER A 2 12.60 11.21 -3.93
N ARG A 3 12.10 12.26 -4.59
CA ARG A 3 11.96 13.58 -3.96
C ARG A 3 10.91 13.48 -2.84
N PRO A 4 11.15 14.08 -1.66
CA PRO A 4 10.14 14.15 -0.60
C PRO A 4 8.87 14.85 -1.10
N HIS A 5 7.74 14.58 -0.45
CA HIS A 5 6.48 15.22 -0.78
C HIS A 5 6.59 16.75 -0.66
N ARG A 6 5.91 17.49 -1.54
CA ARG A 6 6.01 18.97 -1.60
C ARG A 6 5.67 19.61 -0.27
N ASP A 7 4.67 19.10 0.44
CA ASP A 7 4.25 19.62 1.74
C ASP A 7 5.34 19.52 2.81
N VAL A 8 6.21 18.51 2.73
CA VAL A 8 7.36 18.35 3.65
C VAL A 8 8.46 19.36 3.32
N LEU A 9 8.64 19.70 2.04
CA LEU A 9 9.64 20.65 1.58
C LEU A 9 9.24 22.12 1.81
N HIS A 10 7.94 22.40 1.88
CA HIS A 10 7.40 23.76 2.01
C HIS A 10 6.98 24.12 3.43
N SER A 11 7.14 23.24 4.40
CA SER A 11 6.76 23.51 5.79
C SER A 11 7.89 24.18 6.56
N ASP A 12 7.66 25.38 7.08
CA ASP A 12 8.60 26.13 7.93
C ASP A 12 8.90 25.42 9.26
N ASN A 13 8.03 24.48 9.67
CA ASN A 13 8.16 23.71 10.90
C ASN A 13 9.02 22.43 10.72
N ILE A 14 9.43 22.11 9.48
CA ILE A 14 10.18 20.88 9.17
C ILE A 14 11.60 21.23 8.73
N ARG A 15 12.59 20.84 9.53
CA ARG A 15 14.00 20.95 9.17
C ARG A 15 14.55 19.60 8.74
N LEU A 16 14.81 19.45 7.44
CA LEU A 16 15.44 18.24 6.90
C LEU A 16 16.96 18.28 7.13
N VAL A 17 17.48 17.30 7.87
CA VAL A 17 18.92 17.12 8.08
C VAL A 17 19.37 15.86 7.32
N PRO A 18 20.02 15.99 6.15
CA PRO A 18 20.49 14.83 5.41
C PRO A 18 21.65 14.16 6.14
N VAL A 19 21.54 12.85 6.35
CA VAL A 19 22.62 12.03 6.91
C VAL A 19 23.41 11.45 5.75
N ALA A 20 24.72 11.71 5.70
CA ALA A 20 25.58 11.19 4.65
C ALA A 20 25.59 9.65 4.66
N GLU A 21 25.32 9.03 3.51
CA GLU A 21 25.46 7.58 3.36
C GLU A 21 26.94 7.18 3.29
N LEU A 22 27.39 6.37 4.25
CA LEU A 22 28.67 5.70 4.15
C LEU A 22 28.62 4.64 3.04
N ARG A 23 29.24 4.96 1.89
CA ARG A 23 29.65 3.96 0.90
C ARG A 23 30.65 3.03 1.59
N GLY A 24 30.29 1.76 1.74
CA GLY A 24 31.05 0.78 2.52
C GLY A 24 32.53 0.71 2.10
N LEU A 25 33.40 0.43 3.08
CA LEU A 25 34.83 0.21 2.84
C LEU A 25 35.01 -0.97 1.87
N ARG A 26 35.77 -0.77 0.78
CA ARG A 26 35.96 -1.78 -0.28
C ARG A 26 36.89 -2.94 0.11
N VAL A 27 37.45 -2.94 1.32
CA VAL A 27 38.51 -3.87 1.74
C VAL A 27 38.17 -4.48 3.10
N GLY A 28 38.34 -5.80 3.25
CA GLY A 28 38.14 -6.54 4.50
C GLY A 28 37.02 -7.60 4.48
N PRO A 29 36.89 -8.41 5.56
CA PRO A 29 35.82 -9.39 5.69
C PRO A 29 34.44 -8.70 5.71
N LYS A 30 33.47 -9.24 4.97
CA LYS A 30 32.11 -8.66 4.84
C LYS A 30 31.47 -8.38 6.21
N LEU A 31 31.64 -9.27 7.19
CA LEU A 31 31.09 -9.10 8.54
C LEU A 31 31.68 -7.87 9.26
N PHE A 32 33.00 -7.65 9.16
CA PHE A 32 33.67 -6.51 9.77
C PHE A 32 33.24 -5.18 9.11
N GLN A 33 33.07 -5.19 7.79
CA GLN A 33 32.55 -4.02 7.06
C GLN A 33 31.14 -3.65 7.51
N TYR A 34 30.25 -4.63 7.72
CA TYR A 34 28.91 -4.38 8.23
C TYR A 34 28.93 -3.82 9.65
N VAL A 35 29.70 -4.42 10.56
CA VAL A 35 29.80 -3.95 11.95
C VAL A 35 30.38 -2.53 12.01
N LEU A 36 31.46 -2.26 11.27
CA LEU A 36 32.07 -0.92 11.24
C LEU A 36 31.12 0.11 10.61
N LYS A 37 30.41 -0.26 9.53
CA LYS A 37 29.40 0.62 8.93
C LYS A 37 28.29 0.95 9.93
N VAL A 38 27.78 -0.03 10.65
CA VAL A 38 26.75 0.16 11.69
C VAL A 38 27.28 1.08 12.79
N LEU A 39 28.51 0.88 13.28
CA LEU A 39 29.10 1.73 14.32
C LEU A 39 29.27 3.18 13.87
N VAL A 40 29.82 3.41 12.68
CA VAL A 40 30.01 4.78 12.17
C VAL A 40 28.65 5.45 11.93
N GLN A 41 27.67 4.72 11.39
CA GLN A 41 26.30 5.22 11.26
C GLN A 41 25.65 5.52 12.62
N SER A 42 25.86 4.68 13.65
CA SER A 42 25.39 4.95 15.01
C SER A 42 25.96 6.26 15.56
N VAL A 43 27.27 6.46 15.43
CA VAL A 43 27.96 7.67 15.92
C VAL A 43 27.49 8.90 15.15
N GLN A 44 27.36 8.79 13.83
CA GLN A 44 26.88 9.87 12.99
C GLN A 44 25.43 10.26 13.33
N LEU A 45 24.55 9.27 13.53
CA LEU A 45 23.17 9.49 13.95
C LEU A 45 23.11 10.11 15.34
N LEU A 46 23.87 9.58 16.30
CA LEU A 46 23.94 10.13 17.65
C LEU A 46 24.43 11.58 17.64
N TYR A 47 25.50 11.86 16.89
CA TYR A 47 26.04 13.21 16.74
C TYR A 47 25.04 14.18 16.10
N THR A 48 24.31 13.70 15.09
CA THR A 48 23.29 14.50 14.40
C THR A 48 22.13 14.78 15.33
N LEU A 49 21.66 13.78 16.09
CA LEU A 49 20.65 13.96 17.11
C LEU A 49 21.14 14.98 18.13
N LEU A 50 22.26 14.76 18.82
CA LEU A 50 22.78 15.66 19.85
C LEU A 50 23.01 17.13 19.41
N ARG A 51 23.10 17.41 18.10
CA ARG A 51 23.20 18.77 17.55
C ARG A 51 21.87 19.49 17.36
N ILE A 52 20.74 18.78 17.47
CA ILE A 52 19.39 19.34 17.37
C ILE A 52 19.01 19.96 18.72
N ASP A 53 18.18 21.00 18.69
CA ASP A 53 17.63 21.62 19.90
C ASP A 53 16.86 20.58 20.72
N GLN A 54 16.91 20.70 22.07
CA GLN A 54 16.41 19.69 23.01
C GLN A 54 14.95 19.27 22.69
N PRO A 55 14.72 18.05 22.17
CA PRO A 55 13.38 17.61 21.84
C PRO A 55 12.65 17.16 23.11
N SER A 56 11.38 17.49 23.27
CA SER A 56 10.58 16.94 24.39
C SER A 56 10.21 15.46 24.17
N TYR A 57 10.08 15.05 22.91
CA TYR A 57 9.74 13.69 22.49
C TYR A 57 10.58 13.26 21.31
N ILE A 58 11.05 12.01 21.32
CA ILE A 58 11.71 11.38 20.19
C ILE A 58 10.76 10.32 19.65
N LEU A 59 10.15 10.58 18.49
CA LEU A 59 9.38 9.58 17.77
C LEU A 59 10.29 8.82 16.81
N LEU A 60 10.44 7.53 17.06
CA LEU A 60 11.19 6.62 16.21
C LEU A 60 10.21 5.74 15.44
N GLN A 61 10.13 5.95 14.13
CA GLN A 61 9.40 5.06 13.25
C GLN A 61 10.26 3.84 12.92
N GLN A 62 9.80 2.65 13.32
CA GLN A 62 10.51 1.41 13.04
C GLN A 62 10.05 0.83 11.70
N ASN A 63 10.74 1.25 10.63
CA ASN A 63 10.78 0.53 9.37
C ASN A 63 12.17 -0.10 9.22
N PRO A 64 12.30 -1.42 8.99
CA PRO A 64 13.61 -2.05 8.93
C PRO A 64 14.53 -1.46 7.86
N PRO A 65 15.85 -1.35 8.13
CA PRO A 65 16.55 -1.83 9.32
C PRO A 65 16.50 -0.84 10.51
N GLY A 66 15.87 -1.26 11.63
CA GLY A 66 15.82 -0.49 12.89
C GLY A 66 17.08 -0.61 13.76
N LEU A 67 18.02 -1.45 13.37
CA LEU A 67 19.36 -1.56 13.95
C LEU A 67 20.28 -0.58 13.23
N PRO A 68 20.98 0.36 13.89
CA PRO A 68 21.16 0.58 15.33
C PRO A 68 20.30 1.72 15.93
N SER A 69 19.30 2.20 15.17
CA SER A 69 18.58 3.45 15.43
C SER A 69 17.86 3.49 16.78
N ILE A 70 17.30 2.36 17.26
CA ILE A 70 16.57 2.32 18.54
C ILE A 70 17.51 2.61 19.73
N ALA A 71 18.69 1.99 19.77
CA ALA A 71 19.68 2.25 20.82
C ALA A 71 20.20 3.69 20.79
N VAL A 72 20.44 4.22 19.59
CA VAL A 72 20.91 5.59 19.41
C VAL A 72 19.87 6.60 19.89
N ALA A 73 18.60 6.39 19.52
CA ALA A 73 17.48 7.21 19.96
C ALA A 73 17.27 7.13 21.48
N TRP A 74 17.44 5.95 22.07
CA TRP A 74 17.37 5.75 23.52
C TRP A 74 18.49 6.50 24.26
N VAL A 75 19.75 6.41 23.79
CA VAL A 75 20.87 7.15 24.38
C VAL A 75 20.67 8.66 24.24
N ALA A 76 20.19 9.14 23.10
CA ALA A 76 19.85 10.54 22.91
C ALA A 76 18.71 11.00 23.84
N GLY A 77 17.69 10.16 24.03
CA GLY A 77 16.58 10.41 24.96
C GLY A 77 17.06 10.54 26.40
N LEU A 78 17.96 9.67 26.85
CA LEU A 78 18.60 9.79 28.18
C LEU A 78 19.41 11.07 28.34
N TRP A 79 20.12 11.50 27.28
CA TRP A 79 20.96 12.70 27.33
C TRP A 79 20.15 14.00 27.45
N TRP A 80 18.99 14.05 26.80
CA TRP A 80 18.12 15.22 26.79
C TRP A 80 16.95 15.17 27.77
N GLY A 81 16.74 14.04 28.45
CA GLY A 81 15.53 13.81 29.26
C GLY A 81 14.25 13.72 28.44
N SER A 82 14.35 13.33 27.17
CA SER A 82 13.22 13.21 26.24
C SER A 82 12.55 11.85 26.37
N LYS A 83 11.22 11.80 26.20
CA LYS A 83 10.50 10.52 26.16
C LYS A 83 10.65 9.86 24.78
N LEU A 84 11.00 8.57 24.75
CA LEU A 84 11.14 7.79 23.51
C LEU A 84 9.81 7.10 23.16
N ILE A 85 9.29 7.40 21.98
CA ILE A 85 8.11 6.77 21.40
C ILE A 85 8.55 5.91 20.21
N ILE A 86 8.30 4.59 20.26
CA ILE A 86 8.58 3.69 19.14
C ILE A 86 7.29 3.37 18.41
N ASP A 87 7.25 3.60 17.09
CA ASP A 87 6.14 3.22 16.23
C ASP A 87 6.47 1.94 15.43
N TRP A 88 5.86 0.83 15.85
CA TRP A 88 6.08 -0.52 15.32
C TRP A 88 5.21 -0.76 14.09
N HIS A 89 5.84 -0.74 12.90
CA HIS A 89 5.19 -1.07 11.62
C HIS A 89 5.46 -2.50 11.18
N ASN A 90 6.70 -2.99 11.39
CA ASN A 90 7.09 -4.36 11.12
C ASN A 90 8.33 -4.70 11.94
N TYR A 91 8.57 -5.98 12.18
CA TYR A 91 9.72 -6.47 12.92
C TYR A 91 10.95 -6.60 12.04
N GLY A 92 12.06 -5.98 12.44
CA GLY A 92 13.33 -6.03 11.70
C GLY A 92 13.87 -7.44 11.56
N TYR A 93 13.72 -8.26 12.60
CA TYR A 93 14.14 -9.67 12.54
C TYR A 93 13.33 -10.47 11.49
N THR A 94 12.03 -10.19 11.32
CA THR A 94 11.21 -10.90 10.30
C THR A 94 11.63 -10.53 8.89
N ILE A 95 11.91 -9.26 8.61
CA ILE A 95 12.40 -8.83 7.29
C ILE A 95 13.79 -9.41 7.01
N MET A 96 14.68 -9.41 8.01
CA MET A 96 16.00 -10.04 7.86
C MET A 96 15.90 -11.56 7.64
N SER A 97 14.90 -12.21 8.23
CA SER A 97 14.66 -13.64 8.05
C SER A 97 14.27 -14.01 6.61
N LEU A 98 13.65 -13.10 5.85
CA LEU A 98 13.35 -13.33 4.43
C LEU A 98 14.62 -13.44 3.58
N SER A 99 15.70 -12.75 3.95
CA SER A 99 16.95 -12.74 3.19
C SER A 99 17.98 -13.76 3.70
N HIS A 100 18.06 -13.98 5.02
CA HIS A 100 19.11 -14.80 5.64
C HIS A 100 18.59 -16.13 6.23
N GLY A 101 17.26 -16.31 6.31
CA GLY A 101 16.63 -17.46 6.96
C GLY A 101 16.40 -17.25 8.46
N ARG A 102 15.37 -17.92 9.02
CA ARG A 102 14.94 -17.77 10.42
C ARG A 102 15.97 -18.25 11.45
N SER A 103 16.82 -19.22 11.10
CA SER A 103 17.82 -19.80 11.99
C SER A 103 19.17 -19.07 11.98
N HIS A 104 19.30 -17.98 11.22
CA HIS A 104 20.57 -17.27 11.11
C HIS A 104 20.87 -16.52 12.43
N PRO A 105 22.08 -16.62 13.01
CA PRO A 105 22.43 -15.98 14.28
C PRO A 105 22.15 -14.47 14.34
N LEU A 106 22.32 -13.77 13.22
CA LEU A 106 22.00 -12.34 13.13
C LEU A 106 20.51 -12.02 13.34
N VAL A 107 19.61 -12.91 12.91
CA VAL A 107 18.16 -12.73 13.09
C VAL A 107 17.79 -12.89 14.55
N LEU A 108 18.40 -13.85 15.26
CA LEU A 108 18.22 -14.04 16.69
C LEU A 108 18.76 -12.86 17.52
N ILE A 109 19.93 -12.32 17.13
CA ILE A 109 20.48 -11.11 17.76
C ILE A 109 19.57 -9.91 17.52
N ALA A 110 19.04 -9.74 16.30
CA ALA A 110 18.09 -8.68 15.98
C ALA A 110 16.81 -8.80 16.80
N GLU A 111 16.26 -10.01 16.95
CA GLU A 111 15.08 -10.27 17.77
C GLU A 111 15.34 -9.94 19.25
N TRP A 112 16.49 -10.36 19.80
CA TRP A 112 16.88 -10.03 21.16
C TRP A 112 17.06 -8.51 21.37
N TYR A 113 17.67 -7.83 20.40
CA TYR A 113 17.86 -6.39 20.44
C TYR A 113 16.52 -5.65 20.46
N GLU A 114 15.60 -6.00 19.55
CA GLU A 114 14.27 -5.40 19.49
C GLU A 114 13.49 -5.67 20.79
N LYS A 115 13.65 -6.86 21.40
CA LYS A 115 13.11 -7.18 22.73
C LYS A 115 13.65 -6.30 23.84
N LEU A 116 14.96 -6.10 23.88
CA LEU A 116 15.60 -5.33 24.94
C LEU A 116 15.25 -3.84 24.82
N PHE A 117 15.48 -3.25 23.65
CA PHE A 117 15.28 -1.82 23.46
C PHE A 117 13.81 -1.43 23.37
N GLY A 118 12.95 -2.33 22.88
CA GLY A 118 11.51 -2.12 22.93
C GLY A 118 11.00 -1.98 24.38
N ARG A 119 11.54 -2.75 25.33
CA ARG A 119 11.19 -2.62 26.76
C ARG A 119 11.69 -1.35 27.42
N LEU A 120 12.74 -0.75 26.88
CA LEU A 120 13.37 0.46 27.42
C LEU A 120 12.71 1.75 26.91
N SER A 121 11.72 1.65 26.03
CA SER A 121 10.98 2.81 25.51
C SER A 121 9.82 3.21 26.43
N ASP A 122 9.52 4.51 26.47
CA ASP A 122 8.47 5.07 27.32
C ASP A 122 7.07 4.81 26.75
N TYR A 123 6.92 4.95 25.43
CA TYR A 123 5.66 4.68 24.72
C TYR A 123 5.90 3.85 23.46
N ASN A 124 4.95 2.97 23.17
CA ASN A 124 4.98 2.13 21.98
C ASN A 124 3.66 2.30 21.23
N LEU A 125 3.74 2.62 19.94
CA LEU A 125 2.63 2.62 19.00
C LEU A 125 2.75 1.38 18.11
N CYS A 126 1.64 0.81 17.69
CA CYS A 126 1.63 -0.35 16.80
C CYS A 126 0.45 -0.28 15.82
N VAL A 127 0.67 -0.80 14.62
CA VAL A 127 -0.28 -0.66 13.51
C VAL A 127 -1.53 -1.55 13.61
N THR A 128 -1.48 -2.62 14.42
CA THR A 128 -2.58 -3.58 14.58
C THR A 128 -2.78 -4.03 16.02
N ASP A 129 -4.00 -4.46 16.34
CA ASP A 129 -4.30 -5.11 17.62
C ASP A 129 -3.62 -6.48 17.72
N ALA A 130 -3.44 -7.19 16.60
CA ALA A 130 -2.63 -8.40 16.54
C ALA A 130 -1.19 -8.12 16.99
N MET A 131 -0.55 -7.06 16.47
CA MET A 131 0.80 -6.67 16.87
C MET A 131 0.86 -6.22 18.33
N LYS A 132 -0.16 -5.51 18.82
CA LYS A 132 -0.26 -5.17 20.25
C LYS A 132 -0.27 -6.40 21.15
N LYS A 133 -1.04 -7.43 20.78
CA LYS A 133 -1.09 -8.70 21.52
C LYS A 133 0.25 -9.42 21.46
N ASP A 134 0.88 -9.45 20.29
CA ASP A 134 2.20 -10.07 20.10
C ASP A 134 3.29 -9.38 20.95
N LEU A 135 3.34 -8.03 20.92
CA LEU A 135 4.23 -7.23 21.76
C LEU A 135 3.99 -7.46 23.26
N TRP A 136 2.74 -7.62 23.68
CA TRP A 136 2.43 -7.92 25.08
C TRP A 136 2.86 -9.34 25.48
N VAL A 137 2.57 -10.34 24.66
CA VAL A 137 2.84 -11.76 24.97
C VAL A 137 4.35 -12.08 24.87
N ASN A 138 4.98 -11.67 23.78
CA ASN A 138 6.37 -12.04 23.47
C ASN A 138 7.39 -11.06 24.07
N PHE A 139 7.06 -9.77 24.11
CA PHE A 139 7.99 -8.71 24.53
C PHE A 139 7.63 -8.14 25.91
N LYS A 140 6.40 -8.37 26.43
CA LYS A 140 5.84 -7.70 27.63
C LYS A 140 5.87 -6.17 27.51
N ILE A 141 5.68 -5.66 26.30
CA ILE A 141 5.63 -4.22 26.01
C ILE A 141 4.17 -3.78 25.98
N LYS A 142 3.84 -2.68 26.68
CA LYS A 142 2.53 -2.04 26.56
C LYS A 142 2.54 -1.13 25.34
N ALA A 143 1.80 -1.51 24.31
CA ALA A 143 1.62 -0.71 23.10
C ALA A 143 0.19 -0.20 22.95
N VAL A 144 0.06 0.97 22.33
CA VAL A 144 -1.22 1.56 21.91
C VAL A 144 -1.39 1.33 20.42
N THR A 145 -2.59 0.89 20.02
CA THR A 145 -2.88 0.62 18.62
C THR A 145 -3.16 1.93 17.89
N LEU A 146 -2.32 2.27 16.92
CA LEU A 146 -2.53 3.36 15.97
C LEU A 146 -2.66 2.73 14.58
N TYR A 147 -3.90 2.49 14.17
CA TYR A 147 -4.19 1.94 12.85
C TYR A 147 -3.71 2.88 11.75
N ASP A 148 -3.09 2.32 10.72
CA ASP A 148 -2.83 3.06 9.48
C ASP A 148 -4.15 3.51 8.85
N LYS A 149 -4.21 4.80 8.49
CA LYS A 149 -5.38 5.43 7.86
C LYS A 149 -4.97 6.13 6.57
N PRO A 150 -5.89 6.22 5.60
CA PRO A 150 -5.59 6.88 4.35
C PRO A 150 -5.37 8.37 4.58
N ALA A 151 -4.40 8.92 3.85
CA ALA A 151 -4.18 10.35 3.78
C ALA A 151 -5.38 11.07 3.11
N SER A 152 -5.49 12.38 3.34
CA SER A 152 -6.63 13.20 2.88
C SER A 152 -6.80 13.25 1.36
N TYR A 153 -5.72 13.06 0.60
CA TYR A 153 -5.72 13.07 -0.86
C TYR A 153 -6.28 11.80 -1.51
N PHE A 154 -6.39 10.68 -0.76
CA PHE A 154 -7.14 9.51 -1.21
C PHE A 154 -8.64 9.77 -1.00
N LYS A 155 -9.35 9.91 -2.12
CA LYS A 155 -10.78 10.17 -2.17
C LYS A 155 -11.37 9.60 -3.47
N GLU A 156 -12.68 9.41 -3.48
CA GLU A 156 -13.39 9.04 -4.70
C GLU A 156 -13.20 10.12 -5.77
N THR A 157 -12.80 9.71 -6.97
CA THR A 157 -12.46 10.64 -8.06
C THR A 157 -13.74 11.12 -8.75
N PRO A 158 -14.02 12.44 -8.82
CA PRO A 158 -15.12 12.98 -9.60
C PRO A 158 -15.02 12.60 -11.08
N LEU A 159 -16.16 12.37 -11.75
CA LEU A 159 -16.21 11.87 -13.14
C LEU A 159 -15.37 12.71 -14.12
N ASP A 160 -15.34 14.03 -13.98
CA ASP A 160 -14.56 14.91 -14.85
C ASP A 160 -13.05 14.66 -14.76
N LEU A 161 -12.57 14.40 -13.53
CA LEU A 161 -11.17 14.05 -13.28
C LEU A 161 -10.86 12.63 -13.75
N GLN A 162 -11.81 11.69 -13.61
CA GLN A 162 -11.65 10.33 -14.18
C GLN A 162 -11.47 10.42 -15.70
N HIS A 163 -12.32 11.20 -16.38
CA HIS A 163 -12.25 11.38 -17.82
C HIS A 163 -10.92 11.98 -18.27
N SER A 164 -10.46 13.04 -17.60
CA SER A 164 -9.17 13.68 -17.88
C SER A 164 -8.00 12.69 -17.74
N LEU A 165 -8.01 11.87 -16.69
CA LEU A 165 -7.01 10.83 -16.47
C LEU A 165 -7.08 9.75 -17.55
N TYR A 166 -8.26 9.27 -17.90
CA TYR A 166 -8.44 8.26 -18.95
C TYR A 166 -7.98 8.78 -20.31
N MET A 167 -8.22 10.05 -20.63
CA MET A 167 -7.72 10.67 -21.86
C MET A 167 -6.19 10.82 -21.87
N LYS A 168 -5.56 11.13 -20.71
CA LYS A 168 -4.10 11.10 -20.56
C LYS A 168 -3.56 9.69 -20.83
N LEU A 169 -4.13 8.66 -20.19
CA LEU A 169 -3.71 7.27 -20.33
C LEU A 169 -4.01 6.68 -21.72
N ALA A 170 -5.08 7.11 -22.40
CA ALA A 170 -5.45 6.63 -23.73
C ALA A 170 -4.43 7.00 -24.82
N LYS A 171 -3.60 8.04 -24.59
CA LYS A 171 -2.52 8.40 -25.51
C LYS A 171 -1.48 7.28 -25.58
N ASP A 172 -1.10 6.75 -24.42
CA ASP A 172 0.02 5.83 -24.28
C ASP A 172 -0.41 4.35 -24.20
N TYR A 173 -1.62 4.08 -23.71
CA TYR A 173 -2.12 2.73 -23.43
C TYR A 173 -3.38 2.40 -24.22
N GLU A 174 -3.29 1.37 -25.07
CA GLU A 174 -4.39 0.87 -25.89
C GLU A 174 -5.66 0.51 -25.11
N PRO A 175 -5.62 -0.10 -23.90
CA PRO A 175 -6.83 -0.47 -23.17
C PRO A 175 -7.72 0.70 -22.72
N PHE A 176 -7.17 1.92 -22.70
CA PHE A 176 -7.92 3.13 -22.35
C PHE A 176 -8.51 3.84 -23.59
N ARG A 177 -8.14 3.39 -24.80
CA ARG A 177 -8.67 3.94 -26.07
C ARG A 177 -10.11 3.47 -26.32
N PRO A 178 -10.94 4.27 -27.00
CA PRO A 178 -12.32 3.90 -27.30
C PRO A 178 -12.39 2.63 -28.16
N ARG A 179 -13.14 1.62 -27.68
CA ARG A 179 -13.25 0.28 -28.33
C ARG A 179 -14.08 0.25 -29.61
N TYR A 180 -14.95 1.23 -29.85
CA TYR A 180 -15.80 1.29 -31.04
C TYR A 180 -15.38 2.45 -31.95
N TYR A 181 -14.70 2.13 -33.04
CA TYR A 181 -14.34 3.07 -34.12
C TYR A 181 -15.52 3.35 -35.08
N ARG A 182 -16.71 2.78 -34.84
CA ARG A 182 -17.85 2.94 -35.74
C ARG A 182 -18.53 4.30 -35.57
N ALA A 183 -18.08 5.23 -36.41
CA ALA A 183 -18.86 6.29 -37.04
C ALA A 183 -19.54 7.33 -36.12
N VAL A 184 -18.75 8.07 -35.34
CA VAL A 184 -19.02 9.50 -35.05
C VAL A 184 -17.65 10.19 -35.01
N SER A 185 -17.57 11.43 -35.53
CA SER A 185 -16.34 12.15 -35.89
C SER A 185 -15.17 11.98 -34.91
N ALA A 186 -13.94 12.04 -35.44
CA ALA A 186 -12.67 12.08 -34.72
C ALA A 186 -12.53 13.23 -33.67
N ALA A 187 -13.58 14.02 -33.45
CA ALA A 187 -13.64 15.16 -32.54
C ALA A 187 -14.38 14.87 -31.21
N ALA A 188 -14.85 13.64 -30.96
CA ALA A 188 -15.54 13.32 -29.70
C ALA A 188 -14.54 12.97 -28.58
N ASP A 189 -14.55 13.73 -27.49
CA ASP A 189 -13.75 13.54 -26.27
C ASP A 189 -14.24 12.28 -25.53
N ARG A 190 -13.71 11.11 -25.93
CA ARG A 190 -14.17 9.78 -25.51
C ARG A 190 -13.01 8.86 -25.15
N SER A 191 -13.13 8.18 -24.01
CA SER A 191 -12.25 7.09 -23.58
C SER A 191 -12.99 5.75 -23.57
N ALA A 192 -12.29 4.64 -23.28
CA ALA A 192 -12.92 3.33 -23.10
C ALA A 192 -14.03 3.31 -22.03
N PHE A 193 -13.97 4.23 -21.05
CA PHE A 193 -14.81 4.22 -19.86
C PHE A 193 -15.80 5.38 -19.77
N THR A 194 -15.49 6.52 -20.38
CA THR A 194 -16.23 7.78 -20.21
C THR A 194 -16.36 8.52 -21.53
N GLU A 195 -17.47 9.24 -21.69
CA GLU A 195 -17.78 10.07 -22.83
C GLU A 195 -18.23 11.45 -22.35
N ARG A 196 -17.69 12.51 -22.93
CA ARG A 196 -18.19 13.86 -22.74
C ARG A 196 -19.28 14.15 -23.76
N ASP A 197 -20.46 14.50 -23.27
CA ASP A 197 -21.58 14.89 -24.11
C ASP A 197 -21.28 16.24 -24.78
N SER A 198 -21.32 16.26 -26.12
CA SER A 198 -21.01 17.45 -26.92
C SER A 198 -22.03 18.57 -26.76
N SER A 199 -23.24 18.28 -26.26
CA SER A 199 -24.32 19.26 -26.11
C SER A 199 -24.37 19.92 -24.74
N SER A 200 -24.11 19.17 -23.67
CA SER A 200 -24.16 19.67 -22.28
C SER A 200 -22.77 19.91 -21.65
N GLY A 201 -21.70 19.41 -22.28
CA GLY A 201 -20.35 19.42 -21.71
C GLY A 201 -20.16 18.47 -20.51
N THR A 202 -21.21 17.76 -20.09
CA THR A 202 -21.17 16.85 -18.94
C THR A 202 -20.51 15.53 -19.30
N VAL A 203 -19.75 14.97 -18.35
CA VAL A 203 -19.09 13.68 -18.51
C VAL A 203 -19.99 12.56 -18.00
N LEU A 204 -20.28 11.60 -18.87
CA LEU A 204 -21.07 10.41 -18.58
C LEU A 204 -20.22 9.15 -18.69
N ARG A 205 -20.59 8.10 -17.93
CA ARG A 205 -19.98 6.77 -18.07
C ARG A 205 -20.49 6.10 -19.35
N ALA A 206 -19.60 5.44 -20.08
CA ALA A 206 -19.96 4.73 -21.30
C ALA A 206 -20.89 3.53 -20.99
N ARG A 207 -21.95 3.34 -21.78
CA ARG A 207 -23.02 2.33 -21.54
C ARG A 207 -22.53 0.88 -21.53
N ALA A 208 -21.46 0.58 -22.27
CA ALA A 208 -20.83 -0.74 -22.36
C ALA A 208 -19.35 -0.69 -21.94
N ARG A 209 -19.04 0.09 -20.89
CA ARG A 209 -17.66 0.22 -20.41
C ARG A 209 -17.11 -1.13 -19.90
N PRO A 210 -15.82 -1.40 -20.12
CA PRO A 210 -15.16 -2.49 -19.41
C PRO A 210 -15.10 -2.19 -17.91
N ALA A 211 -14.96 -3.23 -17.10
CA ALA A 211 -14.69 -3.08 -15.67
C ALA A 211 -13.19 -2.84 -15.45
N LEU A 212 -12.87 -1.85 -14.63
CA LEU A 212 -11.49 -1.46 -14.32
C LEU A 212 -11.02 -2.14 -13.03
N LEU A 213 -10.07 -3.05 -13.16
CA LEU A 213 -9.42 -3.72 -12.04
C LEU A 213 -8.04 -3.11 -11.81
N ILE A 214 -7.67 -2.84 -10.57
CA ILE A 214 -6.35 -2.31 -10.23
C ILE A 214 -5.64 -3.18 -9.20
N SER A 215 -4.38 -3.48 -9.45
CA SER A 215 -3.51 -4.16 -8.50
C SER A 215 -2.20 -3.39 -8.33
N SER A 216 -2.01 -2.83 -7.15
CA SER A 216 -0.76 -2.16 -6.76
C SER A 216 0.19 -3.21 -6.18
N THR A 217 1.33 -3.50 -6.81
CA THR A 217 2.21 -4.61 -6.39
C THR A 217 3.68 -4.23 -6.36
N SER A 218 4.45 -4.92 -5.52
CA SER A 218 5.91 -4.86 -5.50
C SER A 218 6.54 -5.82 -6.51
N TRP A 219 5.77 -6.41 -7.43
CA TRP A 219 6.22 -7.41 -8.40
C TRP A 219 7.09 -8.52 -7.78
N THR A 220 6.75 -8.95 -6.57
CA THR A 220 7.44 -10.04 -5.85
C THR A 220 6.73 -11.37 -6.06
N ASP A 221 5.41 -11.37 -6.08
CA ASP A 221 4.59 -12.53 -6.41
C ASP A 221 3.27 -12.05 -7.01
N LEU A 222 3.10 -12.29 -8.31
CA LEU A 222 1.85 -12.04 -9.04
C LEU A 222 1.16 -13.35 -9.44
N SER A 223 1.68 -14.51 -8.99
CA SER A 223 1.25 -15.83 -9.46
C SER A 223 -0.26 -16.02 -9.38
N ALA A 224 -0.89 -15.64 -8.26
CA ALA A 224 -2.34 -15.75 -8.07
C ALA A 224 -3.12 -14.89 -9.08
N LEU A 225 -2.75 -13.61 -9.24
CA LEU A 225 -3.44 -12.72 -10.18
C LEU A 225 -3.20 -13.14 -11.63
N THR A 226 -1.95 -13.48 -11.99
CA THR A 226 -1.67 -14.00 -13.33
C THR A 226 -2.39 -15.32 -13.55
N SER A 227 -2.47 -16.22 -12.57
CA SER A 227 -3.21 -17.48 -12.70
C SER A 227 -4.68 -17.22 -12.95
N VAL A 228 -5.31 -16.25 -12.27
CA VAL A 228 -6.73 -15.91 -12.50
C VAL A 228 -6.95 -15.24 -13.84
N LEU A 229 -6.11 -14.28 -14.21
CA LEU A 229 -6.25 -13.53 -15.47
C LEU A 229 -5.87 -14.39 -16.69
N SER A 230 -4.94 -15.34 -16.52
CA SER A 230 -4.51 -16.31 -17.54
C SER A 230 -5.40 -17.55 -17.55
N SER A 231 -6.19 -17.79 -16.50
CA SER A 231 -6.98 -19.00 -16.43
C SER A 231 -8.03 -18.94 -17.53
N PRO A 232 -8.23 -20.04 -18.28
CA PRO A 232 -9.39 -20.17 -19.13
C PRO A 232 -10.69 -19.99 -18.35
N ASP A 233 -10.71 -20.03 -17.00
CA ASP A 233 -11.94 -19.92 -16.20
C ASP A 233 -12.74 -18.64 -16.46
N TYR A 234 -12.13 -17.45 -16.50
CA TYR A 234 -12.91 -16.23 -16.79
C TYR A 234 -13.46 -16.23 -18.22
N GLU A 235 -12.64 -16.62 -19.19
CA GLU A 235 -13.10 -16.78 -20.58
C GLU A 235 -14.10 -17.93 -20.75
N ARG A 236 -13.98 -18.97 -19.95
CA ARG A 236 -14.83 -20.15 -19.92
C ARG A 236 -16.17 -19.79 -19.31
N PHE A 237 -16.22 -18.99 -18.25
CA PHE A 237 -17.48 -18.47 -17.73
C PHE A 237 -18.22 -17.65 -18.79
N ILE A 238 -17.50 -16.84 -19.58
CA ILE A 238 -18.09 -16.11 -20.70
C ILE A 238 -18.59 -17.09 -21.78
N LYS A 239 -17.78 -18.10 -22.17
CA LYS A 239 -18.17 -19.14 -23.13
C LYS A 239 -19.35 -20.00 -22.66
N GLU A 240 -19.46 -20.22 -21.35
CA GLU A 240 -20.55 -20.94 -20.69
C GLU A 240 -21.83 -20.09 -20.54
N GLY A 241 -21.82 -18.84 -21.06
CA GLY A 241 -23.01 -17.98 -21.15
C GLY A 241 -23.17 -16.98 -20.00
N ALA A 242 -22.18 -16.82 -19.12
CA ALA A 242 -22.23 -15.79 -18.09
C ALA A 242 -22.12 -14.38 -18.73
N LYS A 243 -23.03 -13.47 -18.33
CA LYS A 243 -23.00 -12.07 -18.73
C LYS A 243 -21.93 -11.32 -17.93
N LEU A 244 -20.68 -11.43 -18.39
CA LEU A 244 -19.52 -10.76 -17.78
C LEU A 244 -19.00 -9.63 -18.71
N PRO A 245 -18.59 -8.48 -18.15
CA PRO A 245 -18.00 -7.41 -18.93
C PRO A 245 -16.58 -7.76 -19.39
N ALA A 246 -16.06 -7.03 -20.37
CA ALA A 246 -14.62 -7.05 -20.61
C ALA A 246 -13.88 -6.42 -19.42
N LEU A 247 -12.71 -6.95 -19.08
CA LEU A 247 -11.88 -6.47 -17.97
C LEU A 247 -10.67 -5.71 -18.48
N VAL A 248 -10.39 -4.57 -17.87
CA VAL A 248 -9.11 -3.87 -18.00
C VAL A 248 -8.40 -3.96 -16.65
N CYS A 249 -7.32 -4.72 -16.60
CA CYS A 249 -6.50 -4.89 -15.41
C CYS A 249 -5.27 -3.98 -15.47
N VAL A 250 -5.19 -3.03 -14.55
CA VAL A 250 -4.04 -2.16 -14.35
C VAL A 250 -3.16 -2.74 -13.25
N ILE A 251 -1.93 -3.12 -13.58
CA ILE A 251 -0.93 -3.56 -12.60
C ILE A 251 0.13 -2.47 -12.46
N THR A 252 0.19 -1.83 -11.30
CA THR A 252 1.13 -0.73 -11.03
C THR A 252 2.13 -1.08 -9.93
N GLY A 253 3.24 -0.36 -9.89
CA GLY A 253 4.32 -0.50 -8.92
C GLY A 253 5.64 -0.94 -9.55
N LYS A 254 6.63 -1.21 -8.69
CA LYS A 254 8.00 -1.54 -9.07
C LYS A 254 8.48 -2.77 -8.33
N GLY A 255 9.22 -3.64 -9.00
CA GLY A 255 9.92 -4.74 -8.37
C GLY A 255 10.66 -5.65 -9.34
N PRO A 256 11.37 -6.66 -8.80
CA PRO A 256 12.38 -7.42 -9.53
C PRO A 256 11.80 -8.34 -10.60
N LEU A 257 10.60 -8.89 -10.41
CA LEU A 257 9.99 -9.83 -11.37
C LEU A 257 9.11 -9.13 -12.41
N LYS A 258 9.19 -7.81 -12.54
CA LYS A 258 8.35 -7.05 -13.48
C LYS A 258 8.49 -7.55 -14.92
N ASP A 259 9.72 -7.69 -15.39
CA ASP A 259 9.99 -8.11 -16.77
C ASP A 259 9.60 -9.58 -17.01
N TYR A 260 9.80 -10.43 -16.00
CA TYR A 260 9.36 -11.83 -16.03
C TYR A 260 7.85 -11.95 -16.24
N TYR A 261 7.06 -11.26 -15.42
CA TYR A 261 5.60 -11.29 -15.54
C TYR A 261 5.08 -10.59 -16.79
N ASN A 262 5.72 -9.50 -17.24
CA ASN A 262 5.40 -8.88 -18.52
C ASN A 262 5.58 -9.87 -19.70
N GLY A 263 6.66 -10.66 -19.68
CA GLY A 263 6.90 -11.69 -20.69
C GLY A 263 5.88 -12.84 -20.65
N LEU A 264 5.33 -13.16 -19.48
CA LEU A 264 4.21 -14.10 -19.36
C LEU A 264 2.92 -13.49 -19.92
N ILE A 265 2.60 -12.26 -19.54
CA ILE A 265 1.38 -11.55 -19.97
C ILE A 265 1.31 -11.41 -21.49
N GLN A 266 2.43 -11.10 -22.14
CA GLN A 266 2.50 -10.99 -23.62
C GLN A 266 2.24 -12.31 -24.35
N LYS A 267 2.44 -13.46 -23.70
CA LYS A 267 2.19 -14.78 -24.28
C LYS A 267 0.73 -15.22 -24.13
N LEU A 268 -0.06 -14.50 -23.34
CA LEU A 268 -1.46 -14.83 -23.12
C LEU A 268 -2.32 -14.23 -24.25
N ASP A 269 -3.02 -15.06 -25.00
CA ASP A 269 -4.01 -14.63 -25.99
C ASP A 269 -5.38 -14.45 -25.31
N LEU A 270 -5.56 -13.32 -24.61
CA LEU A 270 -6.78 -12.99 -23.88
C LEU A 270 -7.71 -12.11 -24.74
N LYS A 271 -8.94 -12.57 -24.97
CA LYS A 271 -9.92 -11.81 -25.79
C LYS A 271 -10.76 -10.83 -24.98
N HIS A 272 -11.05 -11.19 -23.73
CA HIS A 272 -11.96 -10.43 -22.87
C HIS A 272 -11.25 -9.65 -21.76
N VAL A 273 -9.96 -9.90 -21.55
CA VAL A 273 -9.14 -9.28 -20.50
C VAL A 273 -7.98 -8.56 -21.15
N GLN A 274 -7.80 -7.28 -20.83
CA GLN A 274 -6.65 -6.48 -21.27
C GLN A 274 -5.84 -6.09 -20.04
N ILE A 275 -4.54 -6.38 -20.06
CA ILE A 275 -3.63 -6.07 -18.95
C ILE A 275 -2.72 -4.93 -19.39
N CYS A 276 -2.60 -3.90 -18.56
CA CYS A 276 -1.66 -2.80 -18.77
C CYS A 276 -0.86 -2.52 -17.50
N THR A 277 0.37 -2.04 -17.70
CA THR A 277 1.33 -1.82 -16.61
C THR A 277 1.84 -0.38 -16.60
N PRO A 278 0.93 0.61 -16.44
CA PRO A 278 1.27 2.01 -16.60
C PRO A 278 2.24 2.49 -15.52
N TRP A 279 3.15 3.38 -15.92
CA TRP A 279 3.89 4.20 -14.97
C TRP A 279 3.01 5.39 -14.60
N LEU A 280 2.69 5.52 -13.32
CA LEU A 280 1.82 6.59 -12.81
C LEU A 280 2.65 7.58 -12.02
N GLU A 281 2.37 8.86 -12.22
CA GLU A 281 2.87 9.91 -11.34
C GLU A 281 2.19 9.82 -9.97
N ALA A 282 2.81 10.36 -8.93
CA ALA A 282 2.28 10.28 -7.56
C ALA A 282 0.88 10.92 -7.44
N GLU A 283 0.59 11.93 -8.26
CA GLU A 283 -0.70 12.62 -8.31
C GLU A 283 -1.77 11.82 -9.07
N ASP A 284 -1.39 11.04 -10.08
CA ASP A 284 -2.30 10.23 -10.89
C ASP A 284 -2.73 8.94 -10.16
N TYR A 285 -1.92 8.45 -9.22
CA TYR A 285 -2.18 7.19 -8.52
C TYR A 285 -3.49 7.23 -7.68
N PRO A 286 -3.72 8.22 -6.79
CA PRO A 286 -4.99 8.35 -6.08
C PRO A 286 -6.19 8.50 -7.02
N LEU A 287 -6.00 9.25 -8.12
CA LEU A 287 -7.05 9.47 -9.12
C LEU A 287 -7.46 8.16 -9.79
N LEU A 288 -6.49 7.32 -10.15
CA LEU A 288 -6.74 6.01 -10.75
C LEU A 288 -7.43 5.06 -9.77
N LEU A 289 -6.97 5.02 -8.52
CA LEU A 289 -7.61 4.21 -7.47
C LEU A 289 -9.08 4.60 -7.28
N GLY A 290 -9.38 5.91 -7.21
CA GLY A 290 -10.76 6.40 -7.10
C GLY A 290 -11.60 6.25 -8.36
N SER A 291 -11.00 5.88 -9.49
CA SER A 291 -11.69 5.63 -10.76
C SER A 291 -11.91 4.14 -11.05
N ALA A 292 -11.14 3.26 -10.41
CA ALA A 292 -11.23 1.81 -10.58
C ALA A 292 -12.54 1.24 -10.04
N ASP A 293 -12.93 0.05 -10.52
CA ASP A 293 -14.13 -0.68 -10.09
C ASP A 293 -13.85 -1.62 -8.91
N LEU A 294 -12.72 -2.32 -8.95
CA LEU A 294 -12.26 -3.28 -7.94
C LEU A 294 -10.73 -3.21 -7.76
N GLY A 295 -10.27 -3.20 -6.51
CA GLY A 295 -8.86 -3.37 -6.16
C GLY A 295 -8.52 -4.84 -5.88
N VAL A 296 -7.33 -5.30 -6.28
CA VAL A 296 -6.81 -6.62 -5.91
C VAL A 296 -5.48 -6.47 -5.18
N CYS A 297 -5.44 -6.91 -3.93
CA CYS A 297 -4.24 -6.88 -3.09
C CYS A 297 -3.68 -8.30 -2.88
N LEU A 298 -2.49 -8.54 -3.42
CA LEU A 298 -1.75 -9.79 -3.26
C LEU A 298 -0.69 -9.72 -2.14
N HIS A 299 -0.63 -8.59 -1.41
CA HIS A 299 0.37 -8.41 -0.40
C HIS A 299 0.12 -9.34 0.79
N LYS A 300 1.14 -10.14 1.13
CA LYS A 300 1.20 -10.90 2.38
C LYS A 300 2.24 -10.25 3.28
N SER A 301 1.83 -9.91 4.48
CA SER A 301 2.70 -9.44 5.54
C SER A 301 3.79 -10.48 5.84
N SER A 302 5.03 -10.05 6.00
CA SER A 302 6.17 -10.93 6.35
C SER A 302 6.08 -11.43 7.79
N SER A 303 5.52 -10.61 8.67
CA SER A 303 5.32 -10.90 10.09
C SER A 303 3.96 -11.58 10.37
N GLY A 304 3.00 -11.44 9.44
CA GLY A 304 1.58 -11.74 9.65
C GLY A 304 0.80 -10.63 10.36
N LEU A 305 1.47 -9.56 10.82
CA LEU A 305 0.96 -8.58 11.78
C LEU A 305 0.86 -7.14 11.22
N ASP A 306 1.45 -6.87 10.06
CA ASP A 306 1.38 -5.57 9.41
C ASP A 306 0.20 -5.46 8.43
N LEU A 307 -0.42 -4.28 8.38
CA LEU A 307 -1.53 -4.01 7.46
C LEU A 307 -1.02 -3.64 6.07
N PRO A 308 -1.73 -4.05 5.01
CA PRO A 308 -1.34 -3.70 3.66
C PRO A 308 -1.75 -2.25 3.38
N MET A 309 -0.78 -1.34 3.41
CA MET A 309 -0.98 0.11 3.12
C MET A 309 -1.76 0.36 1.83
N LYS A 310 -1.58 -0.48 0.83
CA LYS A 310 -2.29 -0.36 -0.45
C LYS A 310 -3.80 -0.56 -0.30
N VAL A 311 -4.25 -1.41 0.61
CA VAL A 311 -5.69 -1.58 0.89
C VAL A 311 -6.22 -0.37 1.63
N VAL A 312 -5.41 0.22 2.52
CA VAL A 312 -5.73 1.48 3.19
C VAL A 312 -5.94 2.60 2.16
N ASP A 313 -5.03 2.73 1.19
CA ASP A 313 -5.16 3.69 0.08
C ASP A 313 -6.43 3.45 -0.75
N MET A 314 -6.70 2.19 -1.12
CA MET A 314 -7.89 1.80 -1.89
C MET A 314 -9.19 2.15 -1.13
N PHE A 315 -9.26 1.85 0.16
CA PHE A 315 -10.42 2.20 0.99
C PHE A 315 -10.58 3.71 1.18
N GLY A 316 -9.48 4.47 1.26
CA GLY A 316 -9.52 5.94 1.23
C GLY A 316 -10.22 6.48 -0.02
N CYS A 317 -10.03 5.80 -1.16
CA CYS A 317 -10.71 6.12 -2.42
C CYS A 317 -12.11 5.51 -2.59
N CYS A 318 -12.67 4.89 -1.54
CA CYS A 318 -13.94 4.14 -1.59
C CYS A 318 -13.93 2.98 -2.61
N LEU A 319 -12.75 2.40 -2.89
CA LEU A 319 -12.58 1.27 -3.80
C LEU A 319 -12.69 -0.05 -3.01
N PRO A 320 -13.68 -0.92 -3.30
CA PRO A 320 -13.73 -2.24 -2.71
C PRO A 320 -12.54 -3.08 -3.15
N VAL A 321 -12.13 -4.03 -2.30
CA VAL A 321 -10.89 -4.81 -2.51
C VAL A 321 -11.13 -6.31 -2.36
N CYS A 322 -10.51 -7.11 -3.23
CA CYS A 322 -10.21 -8.52 -2.98
C CYS A 322 -8.78 -8.65 -2.45
N ALA A 323 -8.60 -9.16 -1.24
CA ALA A 323 -7.30 -9.27 -0.59
C ALA A 323 -6.94 -10.72 -0.24
N ILE A 324 -5.67 -11.08 -0.41
CA ILE A 324 -5.19 -12.42 -0.08
C ILE A 324 -5.13 -12.62 1.45
N HIS A 325 -5.66 -13.73 1.95
CA HIS A 325 -5.79 -14.01 3.39
C HIS A 325 -4.43 -14.08 4.11
N PHE A 326 -4.34 -13.37 5.24
CA PHE A 326 -3.32 -13.55 6.28
C PHE A 326 -3.88 -13.09 7.64
N GLU A 327 -3.14 -13.39 8.72
CA GLU A 327 -3.64 -13.41 10.10
C GLU A 327 -4.33 -12.10 10.55
N CYS A 328 -3.70 -10.94 10.39
CA CYS A 328 -4.29 -9.66 10.82
C CYS A 328 -5.17 -8.95 9.76
N LEU A 329 -5.33 -9.52 8.56
CA LEU A 329 -6.08 -8.84 7.47
C LEU A 329 -7.52 -8.50 7.85
N HIS A 330 -8.15 -9.33 8.68
CA HIS A 330 -9.52 -9.18 9.14
C HIS A 330 -9.77 -7.91 9.98
N GLU A 331 -8.71 -7.27 10.48
CA GLU A 331 -8.81 -5.96 11.16
C GLU A 331 -9.14 -4.85 10.15
N LEU A 332 -8.65 -4.96 8.91
CA LEU A 332 -8.86 -3.98 7.84
C LEU A 332 -9.99 -4.39 6.89
N VAL A 333 -9.93 -5.62 6.35
CA VAL A 333 -10.91 -6.12 5.38
C VAL A 333 -11.95 -6.99 6.11
N LYS A 334 -13.21 -6.55 6.08
CA LYS A 334 -14.37 -7.29 6.58
C LYS A 334 -15.03 -8.00 5.41
N HIS A 335 -14.87 -9.33 5.38
CA HIS A 335 -15.37 -10.17 4.30
C HIS A 335 -16.89 -9.98 4.11
N ASN A 336 -17.33 -9.78 2.86
CA ASN A 336 -18.72 -9.48 2.48
C ASN A 336 -19.30 -8.12 2.96
N GLU A 337 -18.49 -7.26 3.59
CA GLU A 337 -18.92 -5.91 3.98
C GLU A 337 -18.23 -4.83 3.15
N ASN A 338 -16.90 -4.77 3.19
CA ASN A 338 -16.09 -3.76 2.49
C ASN A 338 -15.23 -4.35 1.36
N GLY A 339 -15.16 -5.67 1.29
CA GLY A 339 -14.36 -6.40 0.32
C GLY A 339 -14.52 -7.91 0.46
N LEU A 340 -13.69 -8.64 -0.29
CA LEU A 340 -13.59 -10.09 -0.22
C LEU A 340 -12.17 -10.51 0.16
N ILE A 341 -12.08 -11.68 0.78
CA ILE A 341 -10.82 -12.27 1.21
C ILE A 341 -10.72 -13.60 0.48
N PHE A 342 -9.58 -13.88 -0.14
CA PHE A 342 -9.35 -15.14 -0.86
C PHE A 342 -8.05 -15.80 -0.42
N ARG A 343 -7.94 -17.11 -0.59
CA ARG A 343 -6.76 -17.90 -0.21
C ARG A 343 -5.95 -18.36 -1.41
N ASP A 344 -6.62 -18.63 -2.53
CA ASP A 344 -6.02 -19.15 -3.76
C ASP A 344 -6.57 -18.46 -5.01
N SER A 345 -6.00 -18.80 -6.16
CA SER A 345 -6.43 -18.26 -7.45
C SER A 345 -7.85 -18.70 -7.84
N GLN A 346 -8.27 -19.91 -7.49
CA GLN A 346 -9.61 -20.40 -7.83
C GLN A 346 -10.69 -19.57 -7.12
N GLU A 347 -10.51 -19.35 -5.82
CA GLU A 347 -11.40 -18.52 -5.01
C GLU A 347 -11.44 -17.08 -5.53
N LEU A 348 -10.29 -16.52 -5.92
CA LEU A 348 -10.25 -15.19 -6.54
C LEU A 348 -11.04 -15.18 -7.87
N ALA A 349 -10.93 -16.21 -8.72
CA ALA A 349 -11.67 -16.28 -9.98
C ALA A 349 -13.19 -16.34 -9.76
N GLU A 350 -13.65 -17.14 -8.80
CA GLU A 350 -15.06 -17.23 -8.40
C GLU A 350 -15.58 -15.91 -7.83
N GLN A 351 -14.76 -15.24 -7.01
CA GLN A 351 -15.08 -13.92 -6.46
C GLN A 351 -15.19 -12.87 -7.57
N LEU A 352 -14.28 -12.84 -8.55
CA LEU A 352 -14.37 -11.93 -9.70
C LEU A 352 -15.65 -12.19 -10.51
N LYS A 353 -16.00 -13.46 -10.77
CA LYS A 353 -17.25 -13.82 -11.45
C LYS A 353 -18.46 -13.29 -10.69
N MET A 354 -18.51 -13.51 -9.38
CA MET A 354 -19.60 -13.05 -8.51
C MET A 354 -19.73 -11.52 -8.49
N LEU A 355 -18.61 -10.81 -8.45
CA LEU A 355 -18.60 -9.35 -8.36
C LEU A 355 -18.98 -8.67 -9.68
N PHE A 356 -18.61 -9.26 -10.81
CA PHE A 356 -18.85 -8.69 -12.14
C PHE A 356 -20.06 -9.28 -12.88
N LEU A 357 -20.80 -10.21 -12.27
CA LEU A 357 -22.05 -10.70 -12.82
C LEU A 357 -23.05 -9.54 -12.99
N ASP A 358 -23.59 -9.38 -14.20
CA ASP A 358 -24.54 -8.32 -14.57
C ASP A 358 -23.99 -6.88 -14.36
N PHE A 359 -22.67 -6.71 -14.40
CA PHE A 359 -22.06 -5.38 -14.39
C PHE A 359 -22.44 -4.58 -15.66
N PRO A 360 -22.77 -3.29 -15.58
CA PRO A 360 -22.76 -2.41 -14.40
C PRO A 360 -24.15 -2.25 -13.73
N SER A 361 -24.58 -3.23 -12.94
CA SER A 361 -25.80 -3.10 -12.11
C SER A 361 -25.55 -2.32 -10.81
N LEU A 362 -26.50 -1.46 -10.43
CA LEU A 362 -26.54 -0.77 -9.14
C LEU A 362 -26.92 -1.71 -7.98
N GLU A 363 -27.52 -2.85 -8.28
CA GLU A 363 -27.87 -3.88 -7.28
C GLU A 363 -26.72 -4.87 -7.02
N GLY A 364 -25.59 -4.71 -7.74
CA GLY A 364 -24.44 -5.59 -7.63
C GLY A 364 -23.70 -5.44 -6.29
N LYS A 365 -23.02 -6.52 -5.86
CA LYS A 365 -22.22 -6.53 -4.62
C LYS A 365 -21.14 -5.44 -4.58
N LEU A 366 -20.55 -5.09 -5.72
CA LEU A 366 -19.57 -4.00 -5.83
C LEU A 366 -20.14 -2.64 -5.40
N HIS A 367 -21.39 -2.35 -5.78
CA HIS A 367 -22.05 -1.09 -5.39
C HIS A 367 -22.28 -1.07 -3.88
N ARG A 368 -22.80 -2.17 -3.33
CA ARG A 368 -23.03 -2.32 -1.88
C ARG A 368 -21.75 -2.14 -1.06
N PHE A 369 -20.63 -2.71 -1.51
CA PHE A 369 -19.34 -2.53 -0.81
C PHE A 369 -18.86 -1.08 -0.83
N ARG A 370 -19.08 -0.37 -1.95
CA ARG A 370 -18.78 1.07 -2.03
C ARG A 370 -19.66 1.88 -1.09
N GLU A 371 -20.95 1.58 -1.02
CA GLU A 371 -21.87 2.25 -0.09
C GLU A 371 -21.46 2.02 1.35
N ASN A 372 -21.10 0.78 1.71
CA ASN A 372 -20.59 0.46 3.04
C ASN A 372 -19.29 1.23 3.36
N LEU A 373 -18.37 1.33 2.41
CA LEU A 373 -17.15 2.13 2.58
C LEU A 373 -17.47 3.62 2.79
N ARG A 374 -18.39 4.20 2.00
CA ARG A 374 -18.84 5.60 2.17
C ARG A 374 -19.56 5.82 3.50
N ALA A 375 -20.41 4.88 3.90
CA ALA A 375 -21.18 4.94 5.15
C ALA A 375 -20.30 4.79 6.39
N SER A 376 -19.26 3.97 6.31
CA SER A 376 -18.33 3.72 7.43
C SER A 376 -17.55 4.96 7.87
N ARG A 377 -17.54 6.04 7.06
CA ARG A 377 -16.86 7.33 7.33
C ARG A 377 -15.53 7.13 8.07
N GLN A 378 -14.63 6.36 7.46
CA GLN A 378 -13.35 6.01 8.08
C GLN A 378 -12.63 7.28 8.56
N LEU A 379 -12.15 7.25 9.80
CA LEU A 379 -11.33 8.32 10.36
C LEU A 379 -10.09 8.51 9.46
N ARG A 380 -9.81 9.76 9.13
CA ARG A 380 -8.58 10.10 8.39
C ARG A 380 -7.37 10.04 9.32
N TRP A 381 -6.18 9.96 8.73
CA TRP A 381 -4.92 9.94 9.49
C TRP A 381 -4.83 11.06 10.53
N ASP A 382 -5.11 12.31 10.13
CA ASP A 382 -5.01 13.48 11.02
C ASP A 382 -5.94 13.34 12.24
N GLN A 383 -7.17 12.88 12.02
CA GLN A 383 -8.15 12.67 13.11
C GLN A 383 -7.75 11.51 14.02
N SER A 384 -7.21 10.44 13.46
CA SER A 384 -6.72 9.29 14.24
C SER A 384 -5.50 9.68 15.09
N TRP A 385 -4.62 10.51 14.54
CA TRP A 385 -3.46 11.04 15.24
C TRP A 385 -3.88 11.92 16.43
N ASP A 386 -4.82 12.83 16.22
CA ASP A 386 -5.34 13.71 17.27
C ASP A 386 -6.06 12.95 18.38
N GLN A 387 -6.70 11.83 18.06
CA GLN A 387 -7.42 11.02 19.06
C GLN A 387 -6.50 10.09 19.86
N VAL A 388 -5.44 9.56 19.24
CA VAL A 388 -4.62 8.49 19.84
C VAL A 388 -3.26 9.00 20.31
N VAL A 389 -2.59 9.81 19.50
CA VAL A 389 -1.20 10.23 19.78
C VAL A 389 -1.16 11.54 20.55
N LEU A 390 -2.02 12.51 20.21
CA LEU A 390 -2.04 13.80 20.90
C LEU A 390 -2.24 13.67 22.43
N PRO A 391 -3.11 12.78 22.96
CA PRO A 391 -3.22 12.58 24.41
C PRO A 391 -1.94 12.01 25.06
N LEU A 392 -1.15 11.23 24.31
CA LEU A 392 0.13 10.69 24.80
C LEU A 392 1.20 11.78 24.93
N LEU A 393 1.14 12.79 24.05
CA LEU A 393 2.01 13.96 24.05
C LEU A 393 1.52 15.06 25.02
N GLY A 394 0.24 15.06 25.38
CA GLY A 394 -0.41 16.07 26.21
C GLY A 394 -0.21 15.90 27.71
N ASN A 395 0.21 14.72 28.18
CA ASN A 395 0.51 14.48 29.60
C ASN A 395 1.86 15.11 29.98
N LYS A 396 1.82 16.43 30.17
CA LYS A 396 2.75 17.15 31.04
C LYS A 396 2.39 16.80 32.48
N GLU A 397 3.09 15.82 33.04
CA GLU A 397 3.40 15.86 34.48
C GLU A 397 4.66 16.71 34.68
#